data_AF-A0A819CAZ2-F1
#
_entry.id   AF-A0A819CAZ2-F1
#
_cell.length_a   1.000
_cell.length_b   1.000
_cell.length_c   1.000
_cell.angle_alpha   90.00
_cell.angle_beta   90.00
_cell.angle_gamma   90.00
#
_symmetry.space_group_name_H-M   'P 1'
#
loop_
_entity.id
_entity.type
_entity.pdbx_description
1 polymer ?
#
loop_
_entity_poly.entity_id
_entity_poly.type
_entity_poly.pdbx_seq_one_letter_code
_entity_poly.pdbx_strand_id
1 'polypeptide(L)'
;MGPKKQQEISTMQRLFGFELADFQSWSSFIKLMNRPEDPSSLAALRILSIDGLFRKKIRNSHVPLWNYTLIRYQVFIVYFIAGLKKTEWDWVAGYSMDSLGDHWVFLPFRTFMTIEQITLILVHVCGLLFDLFIGFALFFDCSRPIGIIFCVSFHIMNSQMFNIGMFPYTMLATIPIFFHNDWLRKFINRFIPKYLYKDQPIQYSSSCLYSKEEIKPEETKNQSLKSAIANANSIKNAPIKATLRHKILTIFAVLYLTEQAFLPYSHFITKGYNNWTNGLYGYSWDMMIHSWHT
;
A
#
# COMPACT_ATOMS: atom_id res chain seq x y z
N MET A 1 -3.88 34.22 -28.17
CA MET A 1 -4.02 33.04 -27.29
C MET A 1 -2.64 32.65 -26.81
N GLY A 2 -2.28 32.93 -25.56
CA GLY A 2 -1.01 32.48 -24.99
C GLY A 2 -1.05 30.97 -24.71
N PRO A 3 0.08 30.24 -24.85
CA PRO A 3 0.11 28.82 -24.55
C PRO A 3 -0.20 28.61 -23.07
N LYS A 4 -1.16 27.72 -22.76
CA LYS A 4 -1.40 27.24 -21.40
C LYS A 4 -0.09 26.61 -20.92
N LYS A 5 0.58 27.23 -19.93
CA LYS A 5 1.67 26.56 -19.19
C LYS A 5 1.04 25.38 -18.45
N GLN A 6 1.14 24.18 -19.05
CA GLN A 6 1.07 22.94 -18.31
C GLN A 6 2.22 22.98 -17.32
N GLN A 7 1.89 22.95 -16.03
CA GLN A 7 2.86 22.94 -14.95
C GLN A 7 3.65 21.63 -15.08
N GLU A 8 4.93 21.71 -15.47
CA GLU A 8 5.78 20.52 -15.59
C GLU A 8 5.86 19.82 -14.24
N ILE A 9 5.39 18.57 -14.19
CA ILE A 9 5.50 17.71 -13.02
C ILE A 9 6.99 17.44 -12.81
N SER A 10 7.50 17.70 -11.60
CA SER A 10 8.90 17.48 -11.30
C SER A 10 9.28 16.00 -11.43
N THR A 11 10.58 15.73 -11.56
CA THR A 11 11.06 14.34 -11.58
C THR A 11 10.79 13.63 -10.25
N MET A 12 10.86 14.34 -9.11
CA MET A 12 10.55 13.77 -7.79
C MET A 12 9.09 13.35 -7.70
N GLN A 13 8.17 14.23 -8.09
CA GLN A 13 6.74 13.94 -8.10
C GLN A 13 6.42 12.77 -9.05
N ARG A 14 7.13 12.63 -10.17
CA ARG A 14 6.94 11.52 -11.12
C ARG A 14 7.47 10.18 -10.61
N LEU A 15 8.58 10.17 -9.88
CA LEU A 15 9.23 8.93 -9.43
C LEU A 15 8.69 8.42 -8.10
N PHE A 16 8.37 9.33 -7.18
CA PHE A 16 8.03 9.02 -5.80
C PHE A 16 6.58 9.37 -5.45
N GLY A 17 5.91 10.14 -6.30
CA GLY A 17 4.53 10.56 -6.08
C GLY A 17 4.39 11.70 -5.07
N PHE A 18 5.47 12.35 -4.63
CA PHE A 18 5.48 13.51 -3.72
C PHE A 18 6.68 14.43 -3.98
N GLU A 19 6.64 15.64 -3.42
CA GLU A 19 7.75 16.61 -3.44
C GLU A 19 8.47 16.67 -2.09
N LEU A 20 9.76 17.00 -2.07
CA LEU A 20 10.47 17.26 -0.79
C LEU A 20 9.85 18.43 -0.01
N ALA A 21 9.30 19.41 -0.73
CA ALA A 21 8.58 20.54 -0.15
C ALA A 21 7.35 20.13 0.68
N ASP A 22 6.79 18.94 0.42
CA ASP A 22 5.66 18.42 1.18
C ASP A 22 6.02 18.10 2.64
N PHE A 23 7.30 17.83 2.92
CA PHE A 23 7.79 17.48 4.25
C PHE A 23 8.47 18.65 4.98
N GLN A 24 8.66 19.79 4.31
CA GLN A 24 9.35 20.96 4.88
C GLN A 24 8.53 21.73 5.92
N SER A 25 7.19 21.59 5.90
CA SER A 25 6.33 22.23 6.90
C SER A 25 5.15 21.35 7.27
N TRP A 26 4.68 21.48 8.50
CA TRP A 26 3.47 20.79 8.96
C TRP A 26 2.25 21.10 8.06
N SER A 27 2.17 22.33 7.56
CA SER A 27 1.08 22.74 6.66
C SER A 27 1.15 22.03 5.30
N SER A 28 2.35 21.83 4.76
CA SER A 28 2.59 21.10 3.52
C SER A 28 2.26 19.62 3.71
N PHE A 29 2.68 19.05 4.84
CA PHE A 29 2.43 17.64 5.15
C PHE A 29 0.94 17.34 5.32
N ILE A 30 0.19 18.22 5.99
CA ILE A 30 -1.28 18.10 6.07
C ILE A 30 -1.90 18.13 4.67
N LYS A 31 -1.42 18.99 3.76
CA LYS A 31 -1.91 19.02 2.38
C LYS A 31 -1.60 17.72 1.65
N LEU A 32 -0.38 17.20 1.76
CA LEU A 32 0.02 15.92 1.17
C LEU A 32 -0.89 14.79 1.66
N MET A 33 -1.03 14.63 2.98
CA MET A 33 -1.82 13.52 3.57
C MET A 33 -3.31 13.61 3.26
N ASN A 34 -3.84 14.82 3.02
CA ASN A 34 -5.24 15.02 2.68
C ASN A 34 -5.48 15.31 1.19
N ARG A 35 -4.47 15.17 0.32
CA ARG A 35 -4.66 15.38 -1.11
C ARG A 35 -5.71 14.39 -1.66
N PRO A 36 -6.52 14.81 -2.65
CA PRO A 36 -7.55 13.96 -3.21
C PRO A 36 -6.94 12.80 -4.00
N GLU A 37 -7.40 11.59 -3.72
CA GLU A 37 -7.05 10.38 -4.46
C GLU A 37 -8.31 9.69 -5.00
N ASP A 38 -8.14 8.96 -6.11
CA ASP A 38 -9.23 8.19 -6.69
C ASP A 38 -9.73 7.13 -5.67
N PRO A 39 -11.03 7.03 -5.42
CA PRO A 39 -11.57 6.13 -4.39
C PRO A 39 -11.68 4.66 -4.83
N SER A 40 -11.46 4.33 -6.10
CA SER A 40 -11.80 3.03 -6.67
C SER A 40 -10.99 1.87 -6.07
N SER A 41 -9.73 2.10 -5.69
CA SER A 41 -8.85 1.01 -5.27
C SER A 41 -9.00 0.61 -3.79
N LEU A 42 -9.19 1.55 -2.85
CA LEU A 42 -9.46 1.21 -1.44
C LEU A 42 -10.87 0.70 -1.21
N ALA A 43 -11.78 1.17 -2.03
CA ALA A 43 -13.14 0.76 -2.03
C ALA A 43 -13.42 0.25 -3.43
N ALA A 44 -13.02 -1.00 -3.69
CA ALA A 44 -13.49 -1.81 -4.84
C ALA A 44 -15.02 -1.67 -5.03
N LEU A 45 -15.70 -1.24 -3.97
CA LEU A 45 -17.07 -0.78 -3.94
C LEU A 45 -17.13 0.64 -3.33
N ARG A 46 -16.78 1.76 -4.00
CA ARG A 46 -17.42 3.09 -3.75
C ARG A 46 -18.27 3.56 -4.91
N ILE A 47 -17.97 3.01 -6.09
CA ILE A 47 -18.86 2.98 -7.25
C ILE A 47 -20.04 2.02 -6.95
N LEU A 48 -19.76 0.98 -6.16
CA LEU A 48 -20.65 -0.11 -5.76
C LEU A 48 -20.79 -0.28 -4.23
N SER A 49 -20.23 0.62 -3.40
CA SER A 49 -20.36 0.54 -1.93
C SER A 49 -21.82 0.50 -1.56
N ILE A 50 -22.19 -0.41 -0.67
CA ILE A 50 -23.51 -0.41 -0.05
C ILE A 50 -23.81 0.97 0.57
N ASP A 51 -22.85 1.58 1.27
CA ASP A 51 -23.08 2.87 1.91
C ASP A 51 -23.18 4.03 0.91
N GLY A 52 -22.46 4.00 -0.21
CA GLY A 52 -22.64 4.92 -1.35
C GLY A 52 -23.91 4.66 -2.17
N LEU A 53 -24.50 3.46 -2.13
CA LEU A 53 -25.84 3.22 -2.68
C LEU A 53 -26.89 3.99 -1.88
N PHE A 54 -26.78 4.00 -0.55
CA PHE A 54 -27.68 4.74 0.33
C PHE A 54 -27.34 6.24 0.43
N ARG A 55 -26.06 6.61 0.36
CA ARG A 55 -25.58 7.99 0.53
C ARG A 55 -24.91 8.49 -0.75
N LYS A 56 -25.70 9.11 -1.62
CA LYS A 56 -25.24 9.65 -2.93
C LYS A 56 -24.07 10.63 -2.84
N LYS A 57 -23.90 11.34 -1.71
CA LYS A 57 -22.83 12.33 -1.47
C LYS A 57 -21.44 11.71 -1.33
N ILE A 58 -21.34 10.46 -0.84
CA ILE A 58 -20.05 9.78 -0.64
C ILE A 58 -19.69 8.85 -1.81
N ARG A 59 -20.70 8.50 -2.62
CA ARG A 59 -20.54 7.65 -3.79
C ARG A 59 -19.58 8.30 -4.78
N ASN A 60 -18.54 7.57 -5.16
CA ASN A 60 -17.52 8.04 -6.10
C ASN A 60 -16.89 9.40 -5.72
N SER A 61 -16.79 9.69 -4.41
CA SER A 61 -16.10 10.88 -3.90
C SER A 61 -14.64 10.57 -3.57
N HIS A 62 -13.76 11.54 -3.82
CA HIS A 62 -12.33 11.43 -3.48
C HIS A 62 -12.09 10.99 -2.03
N VAL A 63 -11.00 10.26 -1.83
CA VAL A 63 -10.50 9.87 -0.51
C VAL A 63 -9.16 10.57 -0.26
N PRO A 64 -8.87 11.01 0.96
CA PRO A 64 -7.57 11.59 1.25
C PRO A 64 -6.47 10.52 1.24
N LEU A 65 -5.28 10.88 0.76
CA LEU A 65 -4.12 9.98 0.59
C LEU A 65 -3.81 9.13 1.83
N TRP A 66 -3.96 9.69 3.04
CA TRP A 66 -3.66 8.97 4.27
C TRP A 66 -4.36 7.61 4.39
N ASN A 67 -5.54 7.42 3.79
CA ASN A 67 -6.21 6.11 3.80
C ASN A 67 -5.38 5.04 3.07
N TYR A 68 -4.81 5.39 1.91
CA TYR A 68 -3.92 4.49 1.17
C TYR A 68 -2.63 4.29 1.93
N THR A 69 -2.08 5.35 2.53
CA THR A 69 -0.86 5.29 3.32
C THR A 69 -0.97 4.30 4.46
N LEU A 70 -2.06 4.33 5.25
CA LEU A 70 -2.24 3.41 6.38
C LEU A 70 -2.23 1.94 5.94
N ILE A 71 -2.97 1.61 4.87
CA ILE A 71 -3.11 0.22 4.42
C ILE A 71 -1.84 -0.27 3.74
N ARG A 72 -1.20 0.55 2.90
CA ARG A 72 0.10 0.22 2.29
C ARG A 72 1.18 0.06 3.35
N TYR A 73 1.15 0.90 4.39
CA TYR A 73 2.10 0.82 5.49
C TYR A 73 1.93 -0.48 6.29
N GLN A 74 0.71 -0.94 6.53
CA GLN A 74 0.45 -2.23 7.17
C GLN A 74 1.07 -3.41 6.41
N VAL A 75 0.96 -3.40 5.09
CA VAL A 75 1.62 -4.44 4.27
C VAL A 75 3.14 -4.26 4.27
N PHE A 76 3.62 -3.02 4.20
CA PHE A 76 5.05 -2.69 4.23
C PHE A 76 5.73 -3.16 5.52
N ILE A 77 5.14 -2.88 6.69
CA ILE A 77 5.77 -3.15 7.98
C ILE A 77 5.91 -4.65 8.24
N VAL A 78 4.97 -5.46 7.73
CA VAL A 78 5.06 -6.93 7.80
C VAL A 78 6.34 -7.44 7.12
N TYR A 79 6.64 -6.97 5.90
CA TYR A 79 7.89 -7.34 5.23
C TYR A 79 9.11 -6.81 5.96
N PHE A 80 9.09 -5.51 6.30
CA PHE A 80 10.26 -4.85 6.85
C PHE A 80 10.68 -5.47 8.19
N ILE A 81 9.72 -5.75 9.08
CA ILE A 81 9.99 -6.40 10.37
C ILE A 81 10.44 -7.86 10.16
N ALA A 82 9.88 -8.59 9.19
CA ALA A 82 10.35 -9.93 8.84
C ALA A 82 11.81 -9.91 8.35
N GLY A 83 12.20 -8.89 7.60
CA GLY A 83 13.57 -8.68 7.13
C GLY A 83 14.52 -8.35 8.28
N LEU A 84 14.11 -7.47 9.20
CA LEU A 84 14.90 -7.16 10.40
C LEU A 84 15.13 -8.40 11.25
N LYS A 85 14.13 -9.28 11.41
CA LYS A 85 14.30 -10.54 12.15
C LYS A 85 15.32 -11.46 11.47
N LYS A 86 15.35 -11.49 10.14
CA LYS A 86 16.30 -12.28 9.32
C LYS A 86 17.73 -11.74 9.32
N THR A 87 18.03 -10.64 10.01
CA THR A 87 19.42 -10.17 10.18
C THR A 87 20.21 -10.95 11.24
N GLU A 88 19.55 -11.85 11.97
CA GLU A 88 20.22 -12.74 12.92
C GLU A 88 21.24 -13.66 12.24
N TRP A 89 22.30 -14.00 12.96
CA TRP A 89 23.43 -14.75 12.43
C TRP A 89 23.02 -16.11 11.84
N ASP A 90 22.07 -16.79 12.47
CA ASP A 90 21.60 -18.10 12.01
C ASP A 90 20.94 -18.02 10.63
N TRP A 91 20.23 -16.93 10.34
CA TRP A 91 19.68 -16.71 9.00
C TRP A 91 20.77 -16.28 8.02
N VAL A 92 21.57 -15.28 8.38
CA VAL A 92 22.58 -14.72 7.45
C VAL A 92 23.64 -15.76 7.05
N ALA A 93 24.02 -16.64 7.98
CA ALA A 93 25.00 -17.69 7.73
C ALA A 93 24.41 -18.94 7.04
N GLY A 94 23.09 -18.98 6.83
CA GLY A 94 22.42 -20.07 6.12
C GLY A 94 22.11 -21.31 6.98
N TYR A 95 22.18 -21.20 8.31
CA TYR A 95 21.88 -22.30 9.24
C TYR A 95 20.38 -22.45 9.52
N SER A 96 19.54 -21.51 9.06
CA SER A 96 18.09 -21.54 9.24
C SER A 96 17.43 -22.39 8.15
N MET A 97 16.99 -23.60 8.48
CA MET A 97 16.37 -24.52 7.50
C MET A 97 17.36 -24.99 6.42
N ASP A 98 18.28 -25.87 6.82
CA ASP A 98 19.26 -26.48 5.92
C ASP A 98 18.62 -27.21 4.74
N SER A 99 19.36 -27.30 3.63
CA SER A 99 19.00 -28.08 2.43
C SER A 99 17.74 -27.60 1.69
N LEU A 100 17.25 -26.39 1.94
CA LEU A 100 16.09 -25.85 1.21
C LEU A 100 16.31 -25.74 -0.30
N GLY A 101 17.56 -25.63 -0.76
CA GLY A 101 17.91 -25.70 -2.18
C GLY A 101 17.56 -27.03 -2.85
N ASP A 102 17.29 -28.09 -2.08
CA ASP A 102 16.80 -29.37 -2.60
C ASP A 102 15.28 -29.37 -2.90
N HIS A 103 14.58 -28.26 -2.66
CA HIS A 103 13.19 -28.14 -3.11
C HIS A 103 13.08 -28.04 -4.64
N TRP A 104 12.07 -28.69 -5.24
CA TRP A 104 11.89 -28.79 -6.70
C TRP A 104 11.74 -27.43 -7.39
N VAL A 105 11.25 -26.41 -6.68
CA VAL A 105 11.13 -25.03 -7.21
C VAL A 105 12.49 -24.47 -7.65
N PHE A 106 13.59 -24.95 -7.07
CA PHE A 106 14.93 -24.52 -7.44
C PHE A 106 15.58 -25.34 -8.55
N LEU A 107 14.89 -26.34 -9.12
CA LEU A 107 15.44 -27.20 -10.18
C LEU A 107 16.09 -26.42 -11.34
N PRO A 108 15.53 -25.29 -11.85
CA PRO A 108 16.19 -24.50 -12.88
C PRO A 108 17.57 -23.98 -12.49
N PHE A 109 17.78 -23.63 -11.21
CA PHE A 109 19.03 -23.07 -10.70
C PHE A 109 20.10 -24.14 -10.46
N ARG A 110 19.71 -25.40 -10.25
CA ARG A 110 20.65 -26.51 -10.04
C ARG A 110 21.51 -26.84 -11.27
N THR A 111 21.16 -26.29 -12.42
CA THR A 111 21.98 -26.42 -13.64
C THR A 111 23.28 -25.61 -13.57
N PHE A 112 23.36 -24.60 -12.69
CA PHE A 112 24.53 -23.74 -12.54
C PHE A 112 24.90 -23.35 -11.10
N MET A 113 24.14 -23.79 -10.09
CA MET A 113 24.44 -23.59 -8.65
C MET A 113 24.33 -24.92 -7.88
N THR A 114 25.16 -25.09 -6.85
CA THR A 114 25.02 -26.22 -5.91
C THR A 114 23.84 -26.02 -4.96
N ILE A 115 23.41 -27.09 -4.27
CA ILE A 115 22.29 -27.01 -3.31
C ILE A 115 22.64 -26.05 -2.16
N GLU A 116 23.88 -26.04 -1.71
CA GLU A 116 24.38 -25.15 -0.66
C GLU A 116 24.38 -23.69 -1.13
N GLN A 117 24.79 -23.43 -2.38
CA GLN A 117 24.74 -22.10 -2.98
C GLN A 117 23.30 -21.60 -3.13
N ILE A 118 22.38 -22.44 -3.59
CA ILE A 118 20.96 -22.09 -3.70
C ILE A 118 20.39 -21.77 -2.30
N THR A 119 20.69 -22.63 -1.32
CA THR A 119 20.23 -22.44 0.07
C THR A 119 20.76 -21.13 0.64
N LEU A 120 22.05 -20.84 0.51
CA LEU A 120 22.62 -19.62 1.07
C LEU A 120 22.22 -18.36 0.28
N ILE A 121 22.38 -18.38 -1.04
CA ILE A 121 22.23 -17.18 -1.88
C ILE A 121 20.75 -16.91 -2.16
N LEU A 122 20.02 -17.88 -2.73
CA LEU A 122 18.64 -17.65 -3.20
C LEU A 122 17.61 -17.69 -2.07
N VAL A 123 17.80 -18.53 -1.06
CA VAL A 123 16.85 -18.63 0.05
C VAL A 123 17.19 -17.60 1.13
N HIS A 124 18.39 -17.65 1.70
CA HIS A 124 18.71 -16.81 2.85
C HIS A 124 19.01 -15.36 2.45
N VAL A 125 19.99 -15.12 1.58
CA VAL A 125 20.40 -13.76 1.21
C VAL A 125 19.29 -13.06 0.42
N CYS A 126 18.79 -13.67 -0.66
CA CYS A 126 17.71 -13.06 -1.44
C CYS A 126 16.41 -12.97 -0.64
N GLY A 127 16.08 -13.93 0.24
CA GLY A 127 14.92 -13.83 1.13
C GLY A 127 15.02 -12.67 2.12
N LEU A 128 16.19 -12.46 2.73
CA LEU A 128 16.48 -11.32 3.60
C LEU A 128 16.35 -9.99 2.85
N LEU A 129 17.02 -9.87 1.69
CA LEU A 129 16.97 -8.65 0.87
C LEU A 129 15.56 -8.38 0.37
N PHE A 130 14.82 -9.42 -0.02
CA PHE A 130 13.43 -9.29 -0.41
C PHE A 130 12.61 -8.67 0.72
N ASP A 131 12.63 -9.24 1.93
CA ASP A 131 11.82 -8.74 3.04
C ASP A 131 12.21 -7.31 3.46
N LEU A 132 13.50 -6.96 3.42
CA LEU A 132 13.96 -5.60 3.72
C LEU A 132 13.54 -4.56 2.66
N PHE A 133 13.52 -4.94 1.37
CA PHE A 133 13.43 -3.97 0.28
C PHE A 133 12.13 -4.02 -0.53
N ILE A 134 11.36 -5.10 -0.50
CA ILE A 134 10.16 -5.24 -1.34
C ILE A 134 9.11 -4.18 -1.02
N GLY A 135 8.96 -3.82 0.24
CA GLY A 135 8.06 -2.76 0.67
C GLY A 135 8.39 -1.43 0.00
N PHE A 136 9.67 -1.04 -0.02
CA PHE A 136 10.14 0.17 -0.71
C PHE A 136 9.95 0.07 -2.22
N ALA A 137 10.27 -1.09 -2.80
CA ALA A 137 10.10 -1.34 -4.23
C ALA A 137 8.65 -1.17 -4.68
N LEU A 138 7.68 -1.66 -3.90
CA LEU A 138 6.25 -1.50 -4.16
C LEU A 138 5.73 -0.08 -3.93
N PHE A 139 6.32 0.65 -2.98
CA PHE A 139 5.86 1.98 -2.60
C PHE A 139 6.13 3.02 -3.69
N PHE A 140 7.34 3.03 -4.26
CA PHE A 140 7.74 4.04 -5.24
C PHE A 140 7.28 3.72 -6.67
N ASP A 141 6.76 4.74 -7.38
CA ASP A 141 6.16 4.57 -8.71
C ASP A 141 7.15 3.97 -9.72
N CYS A 142 8.42 4.35 -9.65
CA CYS A 142 9.46 3.90 -10.57
C CYS A 142 9.83 2.42 -10.41
N SER A 143 9.91 1.92 -9.17
CA SER A 143 10.31 0.54 -8.87
C SER A 143 9.13 -0.41 -8.79
N ARG A 144 7.90 0.10 -8.63
CA ARG A 144 6.71 -0.72 -8.37
C ARG A 144 6.47 -1.84 -9.37
N PRO A 145 6.56 -1.65 -10.70
CA PRO A 145 6.33 -2.74 -11.65
C PRO A 145 7.30 -3.91 -11.42
N ILE A 146 8.57 -3.60 -11.16
CA ILE A 146 9.60 -4.61 -10.85
C ILE A 146 9.30 -5.25 -9.50
N GLY A 147 8.97 -4.44 -8.48
CA GLY A 147 8.57 -4.92 -7.16
C GLY A 147 7.37 -5.86 -7.20
N ILE A 148 6.37 -5.61 -8.06
CA ILE A 148 5.21 -6.50 -8.23
C ILE A 148 5.65 -7.87 -8.75
N ILE A 149 6.53 -7.91 -9.76
CA ILE A 149 7.02 -9.17 -10.34
C ILE A 149 7.72 -10.00 -9.25
N PHE A 150 8.67 -9.39 -8.53
CA PHE A 150 9.37 -10.08 -7.44
C PHE A 150 8.42 -10.51 -6.32
N CYS A 151 7.48 -9.65 -5.92
CA CYS A 151 6.52 -9.95 -4.87
C CYS A 151 5.65 -11.16 -5.22
N VAL A 152 5.12 -11.20 -6.45
CA VAL A 152 4.33 -12.33 -6.94
C VAL A 152 5.18 -13.60 -6.96
N SER A 153 6.37 -13.55 -7.56
CA SER A 153 7.26 -14.71 -7.66
C SER A 153 7.63 -15.26 -6.29
N PHE A 154 7.96 -14.39 -5.32
CA PHE A 154 8.33 -14.78 -3.97
C PHE A 154 7.18 -15.47 -3.22
N HIS A 155 5.97 -14.91 -3.28
CA HIS A 155 4.82 -15.51 -2.58
C HIS A 155 4.29 -16.78 -3.24
N ILE A 156 4.40 -16.89 -4.57
CA ILE A 156 4.12 -18.15 -5.25
C ILE A 156 5.16 -19.20 -4.84
N MET A 157 6.45 -18.86 -4.83
CA MET A 157 7.49 -19.78 -4.37
C MET A 157 7.24 -20.23 -2.92
N ASN A 158 6.95 -19.29 -2.01
CA ASN A 158 6.65 -19.63 -0.62
C ASN A 158 5.39 -20.48 -0.47
N SER A 159 4.36 -20.29 -1.29
CA SER A 159 3.16 -21.13 -1.24
C SER A 159 3.41 -22.56 -1.70
N GLN A 160 4.45 -22.80 -2.51
CA GLN A 160 4.87 -24.15 -2.91
C GLN A 160 5.83 -24.78 -1.91
N MET A 161 6.71 -23.99 -1.30
CA MET A 161 7.77 -24.48 -0.42
C MET A 161 7.33 -24.67 1.03
N PHE A 162 6.42 -23.83 1.52
CA PHE A 162 6.13 -23.74 2.94
C PHE A 162 4.63 -23.82 3.23
N ASN A 163 4.27 -24.48 4.33
CA ASN A 163 2.90 -24.57 4.82
C ASN A 163 2.56 -23.44 5.82
N ILE A 164 2.76 -22.17 5.43
CA ILE A 164 2.55 -20.97 6.29
C ILE A 164 1.09 -20.48 6.24
N GLY A 165 0.15 -21.40 5.98
CA GLY A 165 -1.28 -21.12 5.92
C GLY A 165 -1.66 -20.04 4.90
N MET A 166 -2.51 -19.10 5.31
CA MET A 166 -3.08 -18.06 4.43
C MET A 166 -2.09 -16.98 4.01
N PHE A 167 -0.93 -16.88 4.68
CA PHE A 167 0.00 -15.76 4.52
C PHE A 167 0.36 -15.45 3.05
N PRO A 168 0.93 -16.37 2.24
CA PRO A 168 1.32 -16.04 0.86
C PRO A 168 0.12 -15.61 0.00
N TYR A 169 -1.06 -16.19 0.22
CA TYR A 169 -2.27 -15.84 -0.51
C TYR A 169 -2.82 -14.46 -0.11
N THR A 170 -2.77 -14.11 1.17
CA THR A 170 -3.11 -12.76 1.65
C THR A 170 -2.17 -11.72 1.08
N MET A 171 -0.86 -11.98 1.08
CA MET A 171 0.12 -11.05 0.51
C MET A 171 -0.10 -10.87 -1.00
N LEU A 172 -0.37 -11.94 -1.76
CA LEU A 172 -0.74 -11.84 -3.18
C LEU A 172 -2.02 -11.02 -3.40
N ALA A 173 -3.05 -11.24 -2.58
CA ALA A 173 -4.34 -10.55 -2.70
C ALA A 173 -4.25 -9.04 -2.38
N THR A 174 -3.24 -8.61 -1.60
CA THR A 174 -3.05 -7.19 -1.23
C THR A 174 -2.21 -6.40 -2.24
N ILE A 175 -1.54 -7.06 -3.19
CA ILE A 175 -0.72 -6.41 -4.23
C ILE A 175 -1.47 -5.28 -4.99
N PRO A 176 -2.75 -5.44 -5.40
CA PRO A 176 -3.46 -4.40 -6.13
C PRO A 176 -3.62 -3.07 -5.37
N ILE A 177 -3.47 -3.06 -4.03
CA ILE A 177 -3.50 -1.84 -3.21
C ILE A 177 -2.32 -0.92 -3.54
N PHE A 178 -1.20 -1.48 -4.00
CA PHE A 178 -0.02 -0.71 -4.39
C PHE A 178 -0.13 -0.12 -5.80
N PHE A 179 -1.07 -0.61 -6.63
CA PHE A 179 -1.26 -0.03 -7.97
C PHE A 179 -1.70 1.44 -7.88
N HIS A 180 -1.57 2.15 -8.99
CA HIS A 180 -2.00 3.54 -9.06
C HIS A 180 -3.49 3.65 -8.67
N ASN A 181 -3.88 4.67 -7.89
CA ASN A 181 -5.18 4.69 -7.21
C ASN A 181 -6.40 4.64 -8.14
N ASP A 182 -6.23 5.00 -9.41
CA ASP A 182 -7.23 4.95 -10.48
C ASP A 182 -7.20 3.68 -11.35
N TRP A 183 -6.33 2.71 -11.05
CA TRP A 183 -6.12 1.53 -11.90
C TRP A 183 -7.41 0.75 -12.12
N LEU A 184 -8.24 0.60 -11.07
CA LEU A 184 -9.48 -0.14 -11.16
C LEU A 184 -10.50 0.61 -12.01
N ARG A 185 -10.58 1.94 -11.90
CA ARG A 185 -11.39 2.77 -12.80
C ARG A 185 -10.94 2.61 -14.25
N LYS A 186 -9.63 2.69 -14.52
CA LYS A 186 -9.07 2.49 -15.87
C LYS A 186 -9.37 1.08 -16.40
N PHE A 187 -9.27 0.07 -15.56
CA PHE A 187 -9.58 -1.31 -15.88
C PHE A 187 -11.06 -1.48 -16.26
N ILE A 188 -11.98 -1.02 -15.41
CA ILE A 188 -13.43 -1.07 -15.67
C ILE A 188 -13.77 -0.33 -16.96
N ASN A 189 -13.23 0.88 -17.15
CA ASN A 189 -13.48 1.69 -18.34
C ASN A 189 -12.98 1.05 -19.63
N ARG A 190 -11.92 0.24 -19.55
CA ARG A 190 -11.30 -0.43 -20.71
C ARG A 190 -11.94 -1.77 -21.03
N PHE A 191 -12.31 -2.56 -20.02
CA PHE A 191 -12.68 -3.97 -20.20
C PHE A 191 -14.15 -4.28 -19.92
N ILE A 192 -14.84 -3.46 -19.12
CA ILE A 192 -16.26 -3.68 -18.85
C ILE A 192 -17.10 -2.85 -19.83
N PRO A 193 -18.11 -3.44 -20.49
CA PRO A 193 -19.05 -2.69 -21.31
C PRO A 193 -19.84 -1.64 -20.52
N LYS A 194 -20.01 -0.44 -21.11
CA LYS A 194 -20.69 0.72 -20.48
C LYS A 194 -22.17 0.49 -20.13
N TYR A 195 -22.81 -0.57 -20.61
CA TYR A 195 -24.18 -0.92 -20.20
C TYR A 195 -24.21 -1.67 -18.87
N LEU A 196 -23.11 -2.30 -18.44
CA LEU A 196 -23.01 -3.03 -17.16
C LEU A 196 -22.73 -2.11 -15.96
N TYR A 197 -22.20 -0.92 -16.19
CA TYR A 197 -21.95 0.05 -15.13
C TYR A 197 -22.28 1.47 -15.59
N LYS A 198 -22.83 2.26 -14.68
CA LYS A 198 -23.09 3.67 -14.92
C LYS A 198 -21.85 4.47 -14.56
N ASP A 199 -21.17 5.01 -15.57
CA ASP A 199 -20.08 5.96 -15.34
C ASP A 199 -20.61 7.18 -14.59
N GLN A 200 -20.00 7.49 -13.46
CA GLN A 200 -20.34 8.65 -12.64
C GLN A 200 -19.10 9.54 -12.53
N PRO A 201 -19.27 10.86 -12.63
CA PRO A 201 -18.16 11.78 -12.42
C PRO A 201 -17.64 11.64 -11.00
N ILE A 202 -16.34 11.80 -10.83
CA ILE A 202 -15.72 11.84 -9.51
C ILE A 202 -16.21 13.08 -8.76
N GLN A 203 -16.54 12.93 -7.48
CA GLN A 203 -17.06 14.02 -6.66
C GLN A 203 -15.99 14.56 -5.72
N TYR A 204 -16.03 15.87 -5.47
CA TYR A 204 -15.20 16.49 -4.44
C TYR A 204 -15.67 16.08 -3.03
N SER A 205 -14.73 15.94 -2.11
CA SER A 205 -14.95 15.44 -0.75
C SER A 205 -14.47 16.47 0.27
N SER A 206 -15.29 16.74 1.29
CA SER A 206 -14.91 17.65 2.38
C SER A 206 -13.81 17.10 3.31
N SER A 207 -13.43 15.83 3.11
CA SER A 207 -12.33 15.17 3.81
C SER A 207 -10.98 15.33 3.10
N CYS A 208 -10.96 15.91 1.89
CA CYS A 208 -9.75 16.13 1.11
C CYS A 208 -9.42 17.62 1.03
N LEU A 209 -8.15 17.97 0.84
CA LEU A 209 -7.69 19.33 0.60
C LEU A 209 -7.26 19.49 -0.85
N TYR A 210 -7.78 20.53 -1.50
CA TYR A 210 -7.59 20.79 -2.92
C TYR A 210 -6.72 22.01 -3.17
N SER A 211 -5.97 21.98 -4.27
CA SER A 211 -5.31 23.17 -4.81
C SER A 211 -6.29 24.06 -5.59
N LYS A 212 -5.93 25.34 -5.82
CA LYS A 212 -6.79 26.26 -6.61
C LYS A 212 -6.86 25.83 -8.07
N GLU A 213 -5.81 25.15 -8.53
CA GLU A 213 -5.65 24.62 -9.86
C GLU A 213 -6.55 23.40 -10.09
N GLU A 214 -6.65 22.50 -9.11
CA GLU A 214 -7.51 21.31 -9.13
C GLU A 214 -9.00 21.63 -9.16
N ILE A 215 -9.44 22.72 -8.53
CA ILE A 215 -10.86 23.11 -8.46
C ILE A 215 -11.36 23.74 -9.79
N LYS A 216 -10.51 23.84 -10.82
CA LYS A 216 -10.98 24.36 -12.11
C LYS A 216 -11.93 23.33 -12.75
N PRO A 217 -13.15 23.73 -13.14
CA PRO A 217 -13.97 22.86 -13.98
C PRO A 217 -13.18 22.62 -15.26
N GLU A 218 -12.74 21.39 -15.49
CA GLU A 218 -12.44 21.00 -16.87
C GLU A 218 -13.70 21.29 -17.68
N GLU A 219 -13.56 22.05 -18.77
CA GLU A 219 -14.57 22.16 -19.81
C GLU A 219 -14.76 20.79 -20.46
N THR A 220 -15.39 19.86 -19.75
CA THR A 220 -15.72 18.55 -20.28
C THR A 220 -16.90 18.74 -21.22
N LYS A 221 -16.60 19.01 -22.50
CA LYS A 221 -17.58 19.29 -23.57
C LYS A 221 -18.67 18.22 -23.77
N ASN A 222 -18.59 17.08 -23.07
CA ASN A 222 -19.52 15.95 -23.17
C ASN A 222 -20.07 15.46 -21.81
N GLN A 223 -20.31 16.34 -20.83
CA GLN A 223 -21.03 15.96 -19.60
C GLN A 223 -22.54 16.20 -19.72
N SER A 224 -23.35 15.24 -19.26
CA SER A 224 -24.79 15.43 -19.11
C SER A 224 -25.09 16.59 -18.15
N LEU A 225 -26.20 17.31 -18.35
CA LEU A 225 -26.62 18.43 -17.49
C LEU A 225 -26.67 18.04 -16.00
N LYS A 226 -27.12 16.82 -15.69
CA LYS A 226 -27.17 16.28 -14.32
C LYS A 226 -25.77 16.10 -13.70
N SER A 227 -24.79 15.63 -14.48
CA SER A 227 -23.40 15.51 -14.00
C SER A 227 -22.75 16.87 -13.78
N ALA A 228 -23.02 17.85 -14.65
CA ALA A 228 -22.50 19.20 -14.51
C ALA A 228 -23.00 19.89 -13.23
N ILE A 229 -24.30 19.78 -12.93
CA ILE A 229 -24.91 20.33 -11.69
C ILE A 229 -24.36 19.64 -10.44
N ALA A 230 -24.23 18.30 -10.46
CA ALA A 230 -23.66 17.55 -9.34
C ALA A 230 -22.20 17.95 -9.08
N ASN A 231 -21.41 18.13 -10.16
CA ASN A 231 -20.02 18.56 -10.08
C ASN A 231 -19.92 19.97 -9.47
N ALA A 232 -20.70 20.94 -9.98
CA ALA A 232 -20.76 22.31 -9.45
C ALA A 232 -21.14 22.38 -7.96
N ASN A 233 -22.08 21.54 -7.51
CA ASN A 233 -22.44 21.46 -6.10
C ASN A 233 -21.35 20.81 -5.24
N SER A 234 -20.61 19.84 -5.78
CA SER A 234 -19.48 19.23 -5.05
C SER A 234 -18.28 20.18 -4.93
N ILE A 235 -18.00 20.98 -5.97
CA ILE A 235 -16.94 22.00 -5.98
C ILE A 235 -17.15 23.03 -4.85
N LYS A 236 -18.39 23.45 -4.58
CA LYS A 236 -18.69 24.35 -3.45
C LYS A 236 -18.27 23.78 -2.09
N ASN A 237 -18.16 22.47 -1.98
CA ASN A 237 -17.81 21.76 -0.74
C ASN A 237 -16.32 21.36 -0.68
N ALA A 238 -15.50 21.73 -1.67
CA ALA A 238 -14.08 21.40 -1.74
C ALA A 238 -13.24 22.39 -0.90
N PRO A 239 -12.65 21.98 0.24
CA PRO A 239 -11.90 22.90 1.08
C PRO A 239 -10.48 23.10 0.52
N ILE A 240 -10.06 24.36 0.42
CA ILE A 240 -8.68 24.75 0.03
C ILE A 240 -7.78 24.92 1.27
N LYS A 241 -8.39 25.32 2.39
CA LYS A 241 -7.68 25.54 3.66
C LYS A 241 -7.91 24.37 4.61
N ALA A 242 -6.84 23.94 5.29
CA ALA A 242 -6.89 22.89 6.28
C ALA A 242 -7.83 23.26 7.45
N THR A 243 -8.87 22.47 7.64
CA THR A 243 -9.75 22.55 8.82
C THR A 243 -9.17 21.78 10.01
N LEU A 244 -9.72 21.98 11.20
CA LEU A 244 -9.32 21.23 12.41
C LEU A 244 -9.40 19.71 12.19
N ARG A 245 -10.43 19.24 11.47
CA ARG A 245 -10.60 17.82 11.15
C ARG A 245 -9.42 17.26 10.36
N HIS A 246 -8.92 17.98 9.35
CA HIS A 246 -7.77 17.54 8.56
C HIS A 246 -6.52 17.41 9.44
N LYS A 247 -6.31 18.37 10.34
CA LYS A 247 -5.18 18.33 11.29
C LYS A 247 -5.28 17.12 12.21
N ILE A 248 -6.44 16.89 12.83
CA ILE A 248 -6.65 15.76 13.75
C ILE A 248 -6.46 14.43 13.02
N LEU A 249 -7.02 14.26 11.81
CA LEU A 249 -6.87 13.02 11.05
C LEU A 249 -5.43 12.78 10.60
N THR A 250 -4.68 13.82 10.24
CA THR A 250 -3.26 13.68 9.95
C THR A 250 -2.45 13.31 11.19
N ILE A 251 -2.74 13.91 12.35
CA ILE A 251 -2.13 13.52 13.63
C ILE A 251 -2.44 12.06 13.95
N PHE A 252 -3.71 11.66 13.82
CA PHE A 252 -4.12 10.28 14.00
C PHE A 252 -3.33 9.32 13.08
N ALA A 253 -3.22 9.65 11.80
CA ALA A 253 -2.45 8.83 10.86
C ALA A 253 -0.99 8.71 11.30
N VAL A 254 -0.34 9.80 11.70
CA VAL A 254 1.05 9.78 12.19
C VAL A 254 1.17 8.93 13.46
N LEU A 255 0.25 9.10 14.43
CA LEU A 255 0.25 8.33 15.67
C LEU A 255 0.08 6.84 15.39
N TYR A 256 -0.83 6.47 14.49
CA TYR A 256 -1.03 5.08 14.08
C TYR A 256 0.22 4.50 13.41
N LEU A 257 0.83 5.21 12.46
CA LEU A 257 2.06 4.75 11.80
C LEU A 257 3.19 4.54 12.83
N THR A 258 3.29 5.45 13.79
CA THR A 258 4.26 5.41 14.88
C THR A 258 4.00 4.19 15.77
N GLU A 259 2.78 4.04 16.27
CA GLU A 259 2.36 2.90 17.09
C GLU A 259 2.72 1.57 16.41
N GLN A 260 2.38 1.43 15.13
CA GLN A 260 2.62 0.21 14.36
C GLN A 260 4.11 -0.05 14.10
N ALA A 261 4.95 0.99 14.06
CA ALA A 261 6.41 0.85 14.00
C ALA A 261 7.00 0.34 15.33
N PHE A 262 6.42 0.76 16.46
CA PHE A 262 6.92 0.45 17.80
C PHE A 262 6.33 -0.83 18.40
N LEU A 263 5.13 -1.23 17.96
CA LEU A 263 4.42 -2.41 18.47
C LEU A 263 5.26 -3.70 18.43
N PRO A 264 6.07 -3.97 17.37
CA PRO A 264 6.95 -5.13 17.35
C PRO A 264 7.99 -5.15 18.47
N TYR A 265 8.37 -3.97 18.99
CA TYR A 265 9.36 -3.81 20.05
C TYR A 265 8.73 -3.68 21.43
N SER A 266 7.40 -3.83 21.56
CA SER A 266 6.65 -3.60 22.81
C SER A 266 7.01 -4.54 23.97
N HIS A 267 7.97 -5.47 23.78
CA HIS A 267 8.47 -6.41 24.79
C HIS A 267 8.92 -5.77 26.11
N PHE A 268 9.34 -4.49 26.09
CA PHE A 268 9.67 -3.73 27.30
C PHE A 268 8.43 -3.22 28.07
N ILE A 269 7.26 -3.14 27.42
CA ILE A 269 5.98 -2.72 28.00
C ILE A 269 5.11 -3.93 28.31
N THR A 270 4.90 -4.80 27.33
CA THR A 270 4.14 -6.03 27.44
C THR A 270 5.10 -7.21 27.35
N LYS A 271 5.24 -7.96 28.45
CA LYS A 271 5.85 -9.29 28.35
C LYS A 271 4.93 -10.12 27.45
N GLY A 272 5.40 -10.49 26.27
CA GLY A 272 4.67 -11.40 25.38
C GLY A 272 4.57 -12.77 26.01
N TYR A 273 3.53 -13.52 25.68
CA TYR A 273 3.54 -14.96 25.99
C TYR A 273 4.49 -15.65 25.01
N ASN A 274 5.69 -15.97 25.49
CA ASN A 274 6.54 -16.99 24.87
C ASN A 274 6.65 -18.15 25.87
N ASN A 275 7.14 -19.31 25.45
CA ASN A 275 7.19 -20.52 26.30
C ASN A 275 7.99 -20.35 27.61
N TRP A 276 8.64 -19.19 27.83
CA TRP A 276 9.47 -18.88 29.00
C TRP A 276 8.93 -17.73 29.88
N THR A 277 7.92 -16.97 29.43
CA THR A 277 7.33 -15.87 30.22
C THR A 277 5.81 -15.86 30.13
N ASN A 278 5.14 -15.81 31.29
CA ASN A 278 3.70 -15.55 31.37
C ASN A 278 3.43 -14.10 30.94
N GLY A 279 2.81 -13.95 29.78
CA GLY A 279 2.49 -12.68 29.14
C GLY A 279 1.15 -12.71 28.40
N LEU A 280 0.75 -11.60 27.78
CA LEU A 280 -0.41 -11.61 26.88
C LEU A 280 0.00 -12.28 25.56
N TYR A 281 -0.69 -13.35 25.18
CA TYR A 281 -0.46 -14.07 23.92
C TYR A 281 -0.74 -13.15 22.73
N GLY A 282 0.20 -13.10 21.77
CA GLY A 282 0.02 -12.40 20.50
C GLY A 282 0.35 -10.90 20.45
N TYR A 283 0.89 -10.29 21.51
CA TYR A 283 1.38 -8.91 21.47
C TYR A 283 2.89 -8.76 21.26
N SER A 284 3.66 -9.83 21.47
CA SER A 284 5.02 -9.92 20.96
C SER A 284 4.97 -10.32 19.48
N TRP A 285 5.52 -9.48 18.60
CA TRP A 285 5.70 -9.86 17.19
C TRP A 285 6.80 -10.93 17.00
N ASP A 286 7.39 -11.45 18.10
CA ASP A 286 8.14 -12.70 18.12
C ASP A 286 7.21 -13.91 17.89
N MET A 287 6.87 -14.12 16.62
CA MET A 287 6.15 -15.30 16.14
C MET A 287 7.11 -16.30 15.51
N MET A 288 8.20 -16.67 16.21
CA MET A 288 8.83 -17.97 15.93
C MET A 288 7.98 -19.04 16.62
N ILE A 289 7.02 -19.57 15.87
CA ILE A 289 6.26 -20.75 16.32
C ILE A 289 7.23 -21.92 16.27
N HIS A 290 7.75 -22.35 17.42
CA HIS A 290 8.34 -23.68 17.50
C HIS A 290 7.21 -24.69 17.28
N SER A 291 7.23 -25.37 16.14
CA SER A 291 6.42 -26.56 15.94
C SER A 291 6.97 -27.65 16.86
N TRP A 292 6.29 -27.88 17.97
CA TRP A 292 6.47 -29.11 18.73
C TRP A 292 5.90 -30.24 17.87
N HIS A 293 6.76 -30.91 17.11
CA HIS A 293 6.48 -32.30 16.78
C HIS A 293 6.73 -33.11 18.05
N THR A 294 5.67 -33.37 18.81
CA THR A 294 5.54 -34.62 19.57
C THR A 294 4.97 -35.68 18.65
#